data_AF-A0A2V8BTS0-F1
#
_entry.id   AF-A0A2V8BTS0-F1
#
_cell.length_a   1.000
_cell.length_b   1.000
_cell.length_c   1.000
_cell.angle_alpha   90.00
_cell.angle_beta   90.00
_cell.angle_gamma   90.00
#
_symmetry.space_group_name_H-M   'P 1'
#
loop_
_entity.id
_entity.type
_entity.pdbx_description
1 polymer ?
#
loop_
_entity_poly.entity_id
_entity_poly.type
_entity_poly.pdbx_seq_one_letter_code
_entity_poly.pdbx_strand_id
1 'polypeptide(L)'
;MGWSESDIQANRDFFRKKLAATKQRNTVLEAIEQGSFDFILLDTRPRDAFKFGHITGAWCAPFADLDEVMPRLPKDREIVTYCWGHD
;
A
#
# COMPACT_ATOMS: atom_id res chain seq x y z
N MET A 1 29.13 -19.01 -14.99
CA MET A 1 29.01 -18.50 -13.61
C MET A 1 27.61 -18.77 -13.13
N GLY A 2 27.46 -19.44 -11.99
CA GLY A 2 26.17 -19.65 -11.32
C GLY A 2 26.08 -18.77 -10.09
N TRP A 3 24.87 -18.53 -9.62
CA TRP A 3 24.60 -17.87 -8.34
C TRP A 3 25.17 -18.71 -7.19
N SER A 4 25.80 -18.05 -6.21
CA SER A 4 26.24 -18.72 -4.99
C SER A 4 25.05 -19.02 -4.07
N GLU A 5 25.24 -19.92 -3.11
CA GLU A 5 24.22 -20.18 -2.08
C GLU A 5 23.86 -18.91 -1.29
N SER A 6 24.85 -18.05 -1.02
CA SER A 6 24.62 -16.75 -0.37
C SER A 6 23.75 -15.82 -1.21
N ASP A 7 23.91 -15.81 -2.53
CA ASP A 7 23.07 -14.98 -3.41
C ASP A 7 21.62 -15.48 -3.40
N ILE A 8 21.43 -16.80 -3.43
CA ILE A 8 20.10 -17.43 -3.38
C ILE A 8 19.41 -17.07 -2.06
N GLN A 9 20.13 -17.14 -0.93
CA GLN A 9 19.58 -16.82 0.38
C GLN A 9 19.23 -15.34 0.51
N ALA A 10 20.11 -14.44 0.08
CA ALA A 10 19.85 -13.00 0.11
C ALA A 10 18.62 -12.62 -0.71
N ASN A 11 18.47 -13.22 -1.90
CA ASN A 11 17.29 -13.01 -2.75
C ASN A 11 16.01 -13.51 -2.09
N ARG A 12 16.03 -14.69 -1.46
CA ARG A 12 14.87 -15.21 -0.71
C ARG A 12 14.43 -14.26 0.39
N ASP A 13 15.38 -13.75 1.17
CA ASP A 13 15.07 -12.85 2.28
C ASP A 13 14.55 -11.49 1.79
N PHE A 14 15.10 -10.98 0.69
CA PHE A 14 14.58 -9.79 0.02
C PHE A 14 13.12 -10.00 -0.43
N PHE A 15 12.83 -11.09 -1.15
CA PHE A 15 11.47 -11.35 -1.63
C PHE A 15 10.48 -11.52 -0.48
N ARG A 16 10.87 -12.20 0.59
CA ARG A 16 10.00 -12.33 1.79
C ARG A 16 9.65 -10.97 2.37
N LYS A 17 10.64 -10.09 2.55
CA LYS A 17 10.42 -8.73 3.07
C LYS A 17 9.56 -7.89 2.13
N LYS A 18 9.84 -7.93 0.83
CA LYS A 18 9.07 -7.21 -0.20
C LYS A 18 7.60 -7.64 -0.19
N LEU A 19 7.35 -8.95 -0.21
CA LEU A 19 5.98 -9.50 -0.22
C LEU A 19 5.22 -9.19 1.08
N ALA A 20 5.91 -9.18 2.23
CA ALA A 20 5.30 -8.80 3.50
C ALA A 20 5.00 -7.30 3.61
N ALA A 21 5.68 -6.46 2.85
CA ALA A 21 5.55 -5.01 2.89
C ALA A 21 4.64 -4.44 1.77
N THR A 22 4.04 -5.27 0.93
CA THR A 22 3.28 -4.80 -0.24
C THR A 22 2.03 -5.66 -0.48
N LYS A 23 0.87 -5.01 -0.53
CA LYS A 23 -0.38 -5.62 -1.01
C LYS A 23 -0.33 -5.75 -2.53
N GLN A 24 -0.71 -6.92 -3.06
CA GLN A 24 -0.74 -7.14 -4.50
C GLN A 24 -1.81 -6.28 -5.17
N ARG A 25 -1.48 -5.67 -6.31
CA ARG A 25 -2.41 -4.82 -7.07
C ARG A 25 -3.72 -5.55 -7.39
N ASN A 26 -3.63 -6.80 -7.85
CA ASN A 26 -4.83 -7.57 -8.21
C ASN A 26 -5.75 -7.80 -7.01
N THR A 27 -5.19 -8.05 -5.82
CA THR A 27 -5.99 -8.17 -4.59
C THR A 27 -6.72 -6.87 -4.25
N VAL A 28 -6.10 -5.71 -4.49
CA VAL A 28 -6.77 -4.42 -4.29
C VAL A 28 -7.87 -4.22 -5.35
N LEU A 29 -7.62 -4.57 -6.61
CA LEU A 29 -8.63 -4.49 -7.69
C LEU A 29 -9.84 -5.37 -7.40
N GLU A 30 -9.64 -6.62 -6.99
CA GLU A 30 -10.71 -7.54 -6.61
C GLU A 30 -11.56 -6.97 -5.45
N ALA A 31 -10.92 -6.35 -4.45
CA ALA A 31 -11.63 -5.72 -3.34
C ALA A 31 -12.45 -4.48 -3.78
N ILE A 32 -11.93 -3.70 -4.75
CA ILE A 32 -12.68 -2.60 -5.38
C ILE A 32 -13.91 -3.13 -6.11
N GLU A 33 -13.75 -4.19 -6.91
CA GLU A 33 -14.84 -4.81 -7.67
C GLU A 33 -15.92 -5.40 -6.75
N GLN A 34 -15.51 -5.98 -5.62
CA GLN A 34 -16.41 -6.50 -4.58
C GLN A 34 -17.08 -5.40 -3.74
N GLY A 35 -16.52 -4.18 -3.75
CA GLY A 35 -17.04 -3.03 -2.99
C GLY A 35 -16.75 -3.08 -1.49
N SER A 36 -15.81 -3.93 -1.04
CA SER A 36 -15.45 -4.04 0.38
C SER A 36 -13.96 -4.33 0.57
N PHE A 37 -13.32 -3.61 1.50
CA PHE A 37 -11.93 -3.84 1.89
C PHE A 37 -11.86 -4.50 3.28
N ASP A 38 -11.02 -5.51 3.42
CA ASP A 38 -10.58 -6.07 4.71
C ASP A 38 -9.40 -5.27 5.33
N PHE A 39 -8.87 -4.30 4.60
CA PHE A 39 -7.83 -3.35 4.99
C PHE A 39 -8.32 -1.90 4.89
N ILE A 40 -7.52 -0.97 5.41
CA ILE A 40 -7.72 0.48 5.21
C ILE A 40 -6.95 0.91 3.98
N LEU A 41 -7.65 1.35 2.95
CA LEU A 41 -7.04 1.92 1.75
C LEU A 41 -6.80 3.43 1.96
N LEU A 42 -5.54 3.87 1.93
CA LEU A 42 -5.16 5.27 2.10
C LEU A 42 -4.67 5.89 0.80
N ASP A 43 -5.32 6.97 0.38
CA ASP A 43 -4.84 7.83 -0.70
C ASP A 43 -3.85 8.85 -0.13
N THR A 44 -2.59 8.74 -0.53
CA THR A 44 -1.52 9.63 -0.06
C THR A 44 -1.26 10.83 -0.97
N ARG A 45 -2.07 11.01 -2.02
CA ARG A 45 -1.97 12.14 -2.95
C ARG A 45 -2.46 13.44 -2.31
N PRO A 46 -2.22 14.61 -2.93
CA PRO A 46 -2.77 15.87 -2.45
C PRO A 46 -4.29 15.83 -2.30
N ARG A 47 -4.80 16.56 -1.30
CA ARG A 47 -6.22 16.57 -0.93
C ARG A 47 -7.15 16.96 -2.08
N ASP A 48 -6.71 17.84 -2.97
CA ASP A 48 -7.51 18.25 -4.12
C ASP A 48 -7.61 17.16 -5.19
N ALA A 49 -6.57 16.32 -5.35
CA ALA A 49 -6.64 15.15 -6.22
C ALA A 49 -7.64 14.12 -5.66
N PHE A 50 -7.62 13.88 -4.35
CA PHE A 50 -8.61 13.02 -3.70
C PHE A 50 -10.04 13.54 -3.94
N LYS A 51 -10.29 14.84 -3.73
CA LYS A 51 -11.60 15.45 -3.98
C LYS A 51 -12.04 15.35 -5.44
N PHE A 52 -11.11 15.50 -6.39
CA PHE A 52 -11.40 15.39 -7.82
C PHE A 52 -11.77 13.97 -8.21
N GLY A 53 -11.13 12.97 -7.61
CA GLY A 53 -11.48 11.56 -7.79
C GLY A 53 -10.52 10.64 -7.04
N HIS A 54 -11.07 9.64 -6.37
CA HIS A 54 -10.34 8.63 -5.61
C HIS A 54 -11.06 7.29 -5.68
N ILE A 55 -10.39 6.23 -5.21
CA ILE A 55 -11.00 4.91 -5.11
C ILE A 55 -12.08 4.96 -4.03
N THR A 56 -13.32 4.60 -4.37
CA THR A 56 -14.45 4.58 -3.43
C THR A 56 -14.11 3.77 -2.18
N GLY A 57 -14.29 4.37 -1.00
CA GLY A 57 -13.97 3.75 0.29
C GLY A 57 -12.55 4.04 0.80
N ALA A 58 -11.67 4.63 -0.01
CA ALA A 58 -10.36 5.09 0.44
C ALA A 58 -10.46 6.29 1.39
N TRP A 59 -9.52 6.40 2.34
CA TRP A 59 -9.38 7.56 3.20
C TRP A 59 -8.29 8.50 2.67
N CYS A 60 -8.50 9.80 2.85
CA CYS A 60 -7.54 10.82 2.43
C CYS A 60 -6.49 11.05 3.52
N ALA A 61 -5.24 10.70 3.25
CA ALA A 61 -4.09 10.93 4.13
C ALA A 61 -2.90 11.45 3.32
N PRO A 62 -2.93 12.71 2.86
CA PRO A 62 -1.87 13.28 2.04
C PRO A 62 -0.50 13.09 2.69
N PHE A 63 0.52 12.77 1.90
CA PHE A 63 1.86 12.50 2.42
C PHE A 63 2.41 13.66 3.29
N ALA A 64 2.11 14.91 2.94
CA ALA A 64 2.52 16.10 3.69
C ALA A 64 1.93 16.17 5.11
N ASP A 65 0.80 15.50 5.35
CA ASP A 65 0.08 15.51 6.63
C ASP A 65 0.31 14.19 7.40
N LEU A 66 1.15 13.28 6.88
CA LEU A 66 1.19 11.89 7.34
C LEU A 66 1.63 11.78 8.81
N ASP A 67 2.61 12.58 9.25
CA ASP A 67 3.08 12.57 10.64
C ASP A 67 1.96 12.93 11.64
N GLU A 68 1.01 13.78 11.24
CA GLU A 68 -0.14 14.16 12.07
C GLU A 68 -1.28 13.12 12.02
N VAL A 69 -1.44 12.46 10.88
CA VAL A 69 -2.52 11.49 10.65
C VAL A 69 -2.16 10.11 11.22
N MET A 70 -0.90 9.68 11.11
CA MET A 70 -0.41 8.36 11.51
C MET A 70 -0.80 7.96 12.94
N PRO A 71 -0.69 8.82 13.98
CA PRO A 71 -1.09 8.45 15.33
C PRO A 71 -2.59 8.16 15.50
N ARG A 72 -3.43 8.66 14.57
CA ARG A 72 -4.89 8.52 14.59
C ARG A 72 -5.38 7.32 13.78
N LEU A 73 -4.50 6.70 12.99
CA LEU A 73 -4.87 5.54 12.19
C LEU A 73 -5.07 4.30 13.07
N PRO A 74 -6.05 3.43 12.74
CA PRO A 74 -6.24 2.16 13.44
C PRO A 74 -4.97 1.32 13.39
N LYS A 75 -4.59 0.77 14.55
CA LYS A 75 -3.36 -0.05 14.71
C LYS A 75 -3.63 -1.56 14.69
N ASP A 76 -4.90 -1.93 14.66
CA ASP A 76 -5.43 -3.30 14.66
C ASP A 76 -5.81 -3.79 13.25
N ARG A 77 -5.58 -2.98 12.22
CA ARG A 77 -5.92 -3.28 10.83
C ARG A 77 -4.74 -3.03 9.90
N GLU A 78 -4.69 -3.79 8.81
CA GLU A 78 -3.73 -3.54 7.74
C GLU A 78 -4.03 -2.20 7.06
N ILE A 79 -2.96 -1.45 6.76
CA ILE A 79 -3.02 -0.17 6.06
C ILE A 79 -2.33 -0.33 4.71
N VAL A 80 -3.05 -0.05 3.63
CA VAL A 80 -2.55 -0.12 2.26
C VAL A 80 -2.58 1.28 1.66
N THR A 81 -1.41 1.83 1.34
CA THR A 81 -1.30 3.16 0.73
C THR A 81 -1.26 3.07 -0.79
N TYR A 82 -1.86 4.03 -1.48
CA TYR A 82 -1.63 4.26 -2.91
C TYR A 82 -1.35 5.73 -3.21
N CYS A 83 -0.64 5.95 -4.31
CA CYS A 83 -0.30 7.27 -4.84
C CYS A 83 -0.62 7.30 -6.35
N TRP A 84 -0.05 8.25 -7.10
CA TRP A 84 -0.15 8.32 -8.56
C TRP A 84 0.44 7.08 -9.29
N GLY A 85 1.30 6.35 -8.60
CA GLY A 85 2.21 5.38 -9.21
C GLY A 85 3.53 6.06 -9.57
N HIS A 86 4.60 5.27 -9.54
CA HIS A 86 5.82 5.55 -10.28
C HIS A 86 6.08 4.27 -11.07
N ASP A 87 6.32 4.42 -12.36
CA ASP A 87 6.75 3.36 -13.29
C ASP A 87 7.90 2.51 -12.72
#